data_AF-A0A8T1K5N1-F1
#
_entry.id   AF-A0A8T1K5N1-F1
#
_cell.length_a   1.000
_cell.length_b   1.000
_cell.length_c   1.000
_cell.angle_alpha   90.00
_cell.angle_beta   90.00
_cell.angle_gamma   90.00
#
_symmetry.space_group_name_H-M   'P 1'
#
loop_
_entity.id
_entity.type
_entity.pdbx_description
1 polymer ?
#
loop_
_entity_poly.entity_id
_entity_poly.type
_entity_poly.pdbx_seq_one_letter_code
_entity_poly.pdbx_strand_id
1 'polypeptide(L)' 'MDESTFFYKAVPRGLICRKSAPSLKQDKARVTMACCANADGSEKPPLLFRAQQRDPDGTKTNLNAAVHGN' A
#
# COMPACT_ATOMS: atom_id res chain seq x y z
N MET A 1 11.43 -0.04 14.61
CA MET A 1 10.31 -0.49 13.73
C MET A 1 9.74 0.73 13.05
N ASP A 2 9.46 0.63 11.76
CA ASP A 2 8.85 1.69 10.97
C ASP A 2 7.89 1.12 9.91
N GLU A 3 6.92 1.90 9.48
CA GLU A 3 5.95 1.52 8.45
C GLU A 3 6.03 2.45 7.25
N SER A 4 6.06 1.89 6.04
CA SER A 4 6.07 2.65 4.80
C SER A 4 4.99 2.17 3.85
N THR A 5 4.46 3.08 3.03
CA THR A 5 3.32 2.82 2.15
C THR A 5 3.63 3.23 0.73
N PHE A 6 3.39 2.33 -0.22
CA PHE A 6 3.57 2.57 -1.65
C PHE A 6 2.23 2.59 -2.40
N PHE A 7 1.88 3.73 -3.00
CA PHE A 7 0.65 3.92 -3.77
C PHE A 7 0.87 3.59 -5.26
N TYR A 8 0.67 2.32 -5.64
CA TYR A 8 0.95 1.85 -6.99
C TYR A 8 -0.08 2.28 -8.05
N LYS A 9 -1.26 2.77 -7.63
CA LYS A 9 -2.28 3.38 -8.52
C LYS A 9 -2.43 4.89 -8.32
N ALA A 10 -1.39 5.56 -7.81
CA ALA A 10 -1.44 7.00 -7.61
C ALA A 10 -1.70 7.72 -8.94
N VAL A 11 -2.79 8.49 -8.99
CA VAL A 11 -3.09 9.35 -10.14
C VAL A 11 -2.19 10.59 -10.02
N PRO A 12 -1.46 10.99 -11.08
CA PRO A 12 -0.58 12.14 -11.04
C PRO A 12 -1.29 13.39 -10.49
N ARG A 13 -0.76 13.95 -9.40
CA ARG A 13 -1.26 15.20 -8.82
C ARG A 13 -0.70 16.38 -9.61
N GLY A 14 -1.40 16.74 -10.68
CA GLY A 14 -1.04 17.87 -11.54
C GLY A 14 -0.47 17.40 -12.86
N LEU A 15 -1.28 17.51 -13.90
CA LEU A 15 -0.85 17.43 -15.29
C LEU A 15 -1.14 18.80 -15.91
N ILE A 16 -0.27 19.26 -16.80
CA ILE A 16 -0.56 20.43 -17.61
C ILE A 16 -1.61 20.00 -18.64
N CYS A 17 -2.86 20.33 -18.38
CA CYS A 17 -3.97 20.03 -19.27
C CYS A 17 -4.25 21.24 -20.17
N ARG A 18 -4.37 21.01 -21.48
CA ARG A 18 -4.72 22.06 -22.46
C ARG A 18 -6.18 22.53 -22.34
N LYS A 19 -7.02 21.77 -21.63
CA LYS A 19 -8.44 22.03 -21.34
C LYS A 19 -8.72 21.68 -19.88
N SER A 20 -9.83 22.17 -19.32
CA SER A 20 -10.27 21.83 -17.96
C SER A 20 -10.39 20.31 -17.81
N ALA A 21 -9.69 19.76 -16.82
CA ALA A 21 -9.73 18.33 -16.51
C ALA A 21 -10.83 18.05 -15.47
N PRO A 22 -11.54 16.92 -15.56
CA PRO A 22 -12.51 16.52 -14.56
C PRO A 22 -11.82 16.29 -13.21
N SER A 23 -12.52 16.57 -12.11
CA SER A 23 -12.04 16.28 -10.76
C SER A 23 -11.92 14.77 -10.57
N LEU A 24 -10.70 14.24 -10.68
CA LEU A 24 -10.44 12.82 -10.54
C LEU A 24 -10.15 12.47 -9.08
N LYS A 25 -10.98 11.59 -8.50
CA LYS A 25 -10.75 11.06 -7.16
C LYS A 25 -9.50 10.20 -7.17
N GLN A 26 -8.61 10.47 -6.22
CA GLN A 26 -7.37 9.71 -6.06
C GLN A 26 -7.68 8.27 -5.67
N ASP A 27 -7.13 7.32 -6.43
CA ASP A 27 -7.09 5.92 -6.01
C ASP A 27 -6.03 5.77 -4.91
N LYS A 28 -6.47 5.25 -3.77
CA LYS A 28 -5.64 5.04 -2.58
C LYS A 28 -5.19 3.58 -2.44
N ALA A 29 -5.32 2.78 -3.50
CA ALA A 29 -4.78 1.43 -3.56
C ALA A 29 -3.26 1.48 -3.31
N ARG A 30 -2.83 0.71 -2.31
CA ARG A 30 -1.47 0.77 -1.78
C ARG A 30 -1.05 -0.55 -1.17
N VAL A 31 0.26 -0.77 -1.16
CA VAL A 31 0.90 -1.82 -0.37
C VAL A 31 1.56 -1.14 0.81
N THR A 32 1.26 -1.62 2.03
CA THR A 32 1.93 -1.15 3.25
C THR A 32 2.97 -2.19 3.65
N MET A 33 4.14 -1.75 4.06
CA MET A 33 5.24 -2.61 4.48
C MET A 33 5.67 -2.18 5.88
N ALA A 34 5.71 -3.11 6.82
CA ALA A 34 6.35 -2.90 8.11
C ALA A 34 7.79 -3.42 8.07
N CYS A 35 8.73 -2.55 8.42
CA CYS A 35 10.14 -2.84 8.51
C CYS A 35 10.58 -2.84 9.97
N CYS A 36 11.25 -3.92 10.37
CA CYS A 36 11.84 -4.04 11.69
C CYS A 36 13.33 -4.30 11.51
N ALA A 37 14.14 -3.61 12.30
CA ALA A 37 15.55 -3.87 12.47
C ALA A 37 15.92 -3.60 13.93
N ASN A 38 16.87 -4.35 14.46
CA ASN A 38 17.51 -4.00 15.72
C ASN A 38 18.39 -2.75 15.57
N ALA A 39 18.83 -2.17 16.69
CA ALA A 39 19.49 -0.85 16.70
C ALA A 39 20.81 -0.82 15.91
N ASP A 40 21.54 -1.94 15.88
CA ASP A 40 22.77 -2.17 15.15
C ASP A 40 22.54 -2.70 13.72
N GLY A 41 21.30 -3.08 13.38
CA GLY A 41 20.90 -3.52 12.05
C GLY A 41 21.43 -4.91 11.64
N SER A 42 21.99 -5.69 12.57
CA SER A 42 22.44 -7.05 12.34
C SER A 42 21.27 -8.04 12.16
N GLU A 43 20.17 -7.81 12.86
CA GLU A 43 18.95 -8.60 12.78
C GLU A 43 17.89 -7.82 12.01
N LYS A 44 17.53 -8.37 10.85
CA LYS A 44 16.49 -7.84 9.96
C LYS A 44 15.45 -8.95 9.75
N PRO A 45 14.42 -9.04 10.60
CA PRO A 45 13.31 -9.97 10.39
C PRO A 45 12.63 -9.72 9.02
N PRO A 46 11.91 -10.74 8.48
CA PRO A 46 11.25 -10.62 7.18
C PRO A 46 10.31 -9.41 7.11
N LEU A 47 10.29 -8.77 5.94
CA LEU A 47 9.38 -7.65 5.67
C LEU A 47 7.93 -8.14 5.71
N LEU A 48 7.11 -7.46 6.50
CA LEU A 48 5.69 -7.77 6.58
C LEU A 48 4.93 -6.87 5.60
N PHE A 49 4.44 -7.47 4.53
CA PHE A 49 3.58 -6.77 3.57
C PHE A 49 2.12 -6.90 3.96
N ARG A 50 1.42 -5.77 4.03
CA ARG A 50 -0.02 -5.69 4.17
C ARG A 50 -0.59 -5.13 2.87
N ALA A 51 -1.12 -6.02 2.05
CA ALA A 51 -1.93 -5.64 0.91
C ALA A 51 -3.40 -5.44 1.36
N GLN A 52 -4.00 -4.32 0.98
CA GLN A 52 -5.45 -4.17 1.03
C GLN A 52 -6.01 -4.59 -0.33
N GLN A 53 -6.60 -5.78 -0.42
CA GLN A 53 -7.40 -6.14 -1.58
C GLN A 53 -8.76 -5.48 -1.42
N ARG A 54 -9.18 -4.75 -2.47
CA ARG A 54 -10.55 -4.28 -2.58
C ARG A 54 -11.27 -5.24 -3.50
N ASP A 55 -12.19 -6.00 -2.93
CA ASP A 55 -13.04 -6.90 -3.68
C ASP A 55 -14.01 -6.08 -4.56
N PRO A 56 -14.53 -6.66 -5.67
CA PRO A 56 -15.37 -5.94 -6.63
C PRO A 56 -16.64 -5.31 -6.04
N ASP A 57 -17.09 -5.83 -4.90
CA ASP A 57 -18.23 -5.40 -4.09
C ASP A 57 -17.89 -4.23 -3.14
N GLY A 58 -16.63 -3.79 -3.11
CA GLY A 58 -16.14 -2.72 -2.24
C GLY A 58 -15.65 -3.18 -0.87
N THR A 59 -15.70 -4.48 -0.58
CA THR A 59 -15.19 -5.08 0.66
C THR A 59 -13.66 -5.00 0.68
N LYS A 60 -13.08 -4.69 1.85
CA LYS A 60 -11.63 -4.60 2.05
C LYS A 60 -11.16 -5.81 2.81
N THR A 61 -10.60 -6.78 2.11
CA THR A 61 -10.10 -8.01 2.73
C THR A 61 -8.63 -7.85 3.09
N ASN A 62 -8.29 -8.19 4.34
CA ASN A 62 -6.90 -8.22 4.79
C ASN A 62 -6.28 -9.54 4.32
N LEU A 63 -5.36 -9.50 3.36
CA LEU A 63 -4.70 -10.68 2.79
C LEU A 63 -3.77 -11.41 3.77
N ASN A 64 -3.49 -10.82 4.95
CA ASN A 64 -2.62 -11.43 5.96
C ASN A 64 -3.26 -12.62 6.70
N ALA A 65 -4.55 -12.90 6.50
CA ALA A 65 -5.22 -14.07 7.09
C ALA A 65 -4.93 -15.38 6.34
N ALA A 66 -4.30 -15.33 5.16
CA ALA A 66 -4.08 -16.52 4.32
C ALA A 66 -2.68 -17.14 4.42
N VAL A 67 -1.73 -16.50 5.13
CA VAL A 67 -0.32 -16.95 5.17
C VAL A 67 0.05 -17.63 6.51
N HIS A 68 -0.87 -17.68 7.47
CA HIS A 68 -0.77 -18.53 8.65
C HIS A 68 -1.90 -19.56 8.70
N GLY A 69 -1.95 -20.42 7.68
CA GLY A 69 -2.56 -21.74 7.79
C GLY A 69 -1.47 -22.73 8.20
N ASN A 70 -1.50 -23.17 9.45
CA ASN A 70 -0.84 -24.39 9.90
C ASN A 70 -1.71 -25.58 9.51
#